data_AF-A0A8T3Z0M6-F1
#
_entry.id   AF-A0A8T3Z0M6-F1
#
_cell.length_a   1.000
_cell.length_b   1.000
_cell.length_c   1.000
_cell.angle_alpha   90.00
_cell.angle_beta   90.00
_cell.angle_gamma   90.00
#
_symmetry.space_group_name_H-M   'P 1'
#
loop_
_entity.id
_entity.type
_entity.pdbx_description
1 polymer ?
#
loop_
_entity_poly.entity_id
_entity_poly.type
_entity_poly.pdbx_seq_one_letter_code
_entity_poly.pdbx_strand_id
1 'polypeptide(L)'
;MKEDKWKFRMKIKIIKPTPFGSVVLIWSRVNKKVKIIRILLSRPDLSVEDQLANSYHHYEVSSCGEIDFLSEKIRDFLEGKDVKFSLDVVELDSCSPFQKAVLCAEYQIPRGK
;
A
#
# COMPACT_ATOMS: atom_id res chain seq x y z
N MET A 1 15.91 -26.86 4.45
CA MET A 1 14.48 -26.88 4.82
C MET A 1 14.13 -25.60 5.58
N LYS A 2 13.78 -24.54 4.85
CA LYS A 2 13.12 -23.34 5.39
C LYS A 2 11.91 -23.05 4.49
N GLU A 3 11.14 -24.08 4.16
CA GLU A 3 9.79 -23.92 3.62
C GLU A 3 8.84 -23.50 4.76
N ASP A 4 7.78 -22.77 4.41
CA ASP A 4 6.59 -22.50 5.26
C ASP A 4 6.67 -21.42 6.37
N LYS A 5 7.35 -20.29 6.15
CA LYS A 5 7.09 -19.06 6.96
C LYS A 5 6.42 -17.90 6.21
N TRP A 6 6.16 -18.02 4.91
CA TRP A 6 5.56 -16.93 4.10
C TRP A 6 4.11 -17.18 3.68
N LYS A 7 3.42 -18.19 4.24
CA LYS A 7 1.95 -18.31 4.17
C LYS A 7 1.25 -17.22 5.02
N PHE A 8 1.84 -16.04 5.13
CA PHE A 8 1.23 -14.90 5.79
C PHE A 8 0.06 -14.42 4.94
N ARG A 9 -1.13 -14.47 5.52
CA ARG A 9 -2.36 -13.84 5.02
C ARG A 9 -2.09 -12.36 4.77
N MET A 10 -1.71 -12.03 3.54
CA MET A 10 -1.64 -10.65 3.09
C MET A 10 -3.04 -10.08 3.20
N LYS A 11 -3.17 -8.96 3.92
CA LYS A 11 -4.46 -8.30 4.07
C LYS A 11 -4.58 -7.24 3.00
N ILE A 12 -5.78 -7.07 2.48
CA ILE A 12 -6.07 -6.01 1.52
C ILE A 12 -7.20 -5.12 2.00
N LYS A 13 -7.12 -3.85 1.60
CA LYS A 13 -8.20 -2.89 1.67
C LYS A 13 -8.37 -2.26 0.30
N ILE A 14 -9.60 -2.26 -0.20
CA ILE A 14 -9.95 -1.64 -1.49
C ILE A 14 -10.55 -0.27 -1.20
N ILE A 15 -10.01 0.76 -1.86
CA ILE A 15 -10.48 2.14 -1.83
C ILE A 15 -11.20 2.40 -3.15
N LYS A 16 -12.50 2.70 -3.06
CA LYS A 16 -13.33 3.09 -4.19
C LYS A 16 -14.50 3.98 -3.73
N PRO A 17 -14.98 4.92 -4.57
CA PRO A 17 -14.35 5.36 -5.82
C PRO A 17 -13.12 6.26 -5.55
N THR A 18 -12.23 6.37 -6.55
CA THR A 18 -11.22 7.44 -6.64
C THR A 18 -11.17 7.97 -8.09
N PRO A 19 -10.62 9.18 -8.34
CA PRO A 19 -10.49 9.71 -9.71
C PRO A 19 -9.65 8.83 -10.66
N PHE A 20 -8.86 7.90 -10.14
CA PHE A 20 -7.97 7.01 -10.89
C PHE A 20 -8.48 5.56 -10.96
N GLY A 21 -9.73 5.31 -10.56
CA GLY A 21 -10.27 3.96 -10.42
C GLY A 21 -10.09 3.40 -9.00
N SER A 22 -10.13 2.08 -8.86
CA SER A 22 -9.93 1.43 -7.56
C SER A 22 -8.45 1.50 -7.15
N VAL A 23 -8.21 1.64 -5.85
CA VAL A 23 -6.86 1.54 -5.26
C VAL A 23 -6.86 0.44 -4.22
N VAL A 24 -5.81 -0.38 -4.19
CA VAL A 24 -5.67 -1.46 -3.22
C VAL A 24 -4.48 -1.22 -2.33
N LEU A 25 -4.70 -1.23 -1.02
CA LEU A 25 -3.65 -1.29 -0.01
C LEU A 25 -3.38 -2.74 0.34
N ILE A 26 -2.13 -3.16 0.21
CA ILE A 26 -1.63 -4.46 0.64
C ILE A 26 -0.84 -4.25 1.92
N TRP A 27 -1.28 -4.91 2.99
CA TRP A 27 -0.78 -4.63 4.32
C TRP A 27 -0.70 -5.86 5.19
N SER A 28 0.11 -5.76 6.25
CA SER A 28 0.23 -6.78 7.28
C SER A 28 0.43 -6.15 8.65
N ARG A 29 0.47 -6.97 9.71
CA ARG A 29 0.86 -6.53 11.04
C ARG A 29 2.26 -7.06 11.36
N VAL A 30 3.22 -6.14 11.46
CA VAL A 30 4.61 -6.44 11.86
C VAL A 30 4.83 -5.84 13.23
N ASN A 31 5.24 -6.64 14.22
CA ASN A 31 5.44 -6.20 15.60
C ASN A 31 4.23 -5.43 16.18
N LYS A 32 3.02 -5.91 15.89
CA LYS A 32 1.72 -5.30 16.26
C LYS A 32 1.39 -3.94 15.61
N LYS A 33 2.26 -3.42 14.75
CA LYS A 33 2.01 -2.19 13.97
C LYS A 33 1.49 -2.54 12.58
N VAL A 34 0.59 -1.72 12.04
CA VAL A 34 0.19 -1.84 10.64
C VAL A 34 1.35 -1.40 9.77
N LYS A 35 1.61 -2.20 8.73
CA LYS A 35 2.62 -1.92 7.73
C LYS A 35 2.05 -2.10 6.33
N ILE A 36 2.13 -1.05 5.53
CA ILE A 36 1.82 -1.07 4.11
C ILE A 36 3.03 -1.63 3.38
N ILE A 37 2.78 -2.73 2.68
CA ILE A 37 3.77 -3.43 1.86
C ILE A 37 3.73 -2.87 0.45
N ARG A 38 2.53 -2.65 -0.08
CA ARG A 38 2.34 -2.14 -1.44
C ARG A 38 1.00 -1.43 -1.60
N ILE A 39 0.96 -0.48 -2.52
CA ILE A 39 -0.26 0.16 -2.99
C ILE A 39 -0.36 -0.10 -4.50
N LEU A 40 -1.51 -0.58 -4.95
CA LEU A 40 -1.80 -0.81 -6.37
C LEU A 40 -2.84 0.20 -6.83
N LEU A 41 -2.57 0.91 -7.92
CA LEU A 41 -3.52 1.78 -8.58
C LEU A 41 -4.03 1.08 -9.84
N SER A 42 -5.34 1.24 -10.12
CA SER A 42 -5.89 0.90 -11.43
C SER A 42 -5.15 1.65 -12.54
N ARG A 43 -5.01 1.00 -13.69
CA ARG A 43 -4.53 1.61 -14.94
C ARG A 43 -5.53 1.30 -16.05
N PRO A 44 -5.61 2.12 -17.12
CA PRO A 44 -6.64 1.96 -18.17
C PRO A 44 -6.68 0.56 -18.81
N ASP A 45 -5.54 -0.10 -18.87
CA ASP A 45 -5.31 -1.43 -19.45
C ASP A 45 -5.30 -2.56 -18.41
N LEU A 46 -5.33 -2.24 -17.12
CA LEU A 46 -5.12 -3.22 -16.06
C LEU A 46 -5.86 -2.84 -14.76
N SER A 47 -6.93 -3.57 -14.47
CA SER A 47 -7.70 -3.41 -13.22
C SER A 47 -6.87 -3.82 -12.01
N VAL A 48 -7.26 -3.37 -10.80
CA VAL A 48 -6.57 -3.81 -9.59
C VAL A 48 -6.92 -5.26 -9.25
N GLU A 49 -8.10 -5.70 -9.65
CA GLU A 49 -8.57 -7.08 -9.52
C GLU A 49 -7.67 -8.03 -10.33
N ASP A 50 -7.33 -7.66 -11.57
CA ASP A 50 -6.39 -8.43 -12.41
C ASP A 50 -4.97 -8.42 -11.83
N GLN A 51 -4.50 -7.28 -11.31
CA GLN A 51 -3.19 -7.20 -10.64
C GLN A 51 -3.13 -8.10 -9.40
N LEU A 52 -4.20 -8.13 -8.61
CA LEU A 52 -4.32 -8.98 -7.43
C LEU A 52 -4.33 -10.46 -7.82
N ALA A 53 -5.14 -10.86 -8.80
CA ALA A 53 -5.21 -12.24 -9.26
C ALA A 53 -3.86 -12.77 -9.75
N ASN A 54 -3.10 -11.94 -10.47
CA ASN A 54 -1.81 -12.34 -11.02
C ASN A 54 -0.67 -12.37 -9.98
N SER A 55 -0.68 -11.43 -9.02
CA SER A 55 0.46 -11.23 -8.11
C SER A 55 0.25 -11.78 -6.70
N TYR A 56 -1.00 -12.00 -6.28
CA TYR A 56 -1.38 -12.36 -4.92
C TYR A 56 -2.43 -13.46 -4.90
N HIS A 57 -1.98 -14.71 -4.89
CA HIS A 57 -2.87 -15.88 -4.94
C HIS A 57 -3.68 -16.11 -3.65
N HIS A 58 -3.24 -15.54 -2.52
CA HIS A 58 -3.90 -15.69 -1.22
C HIS A 58 -3.89 -14.35 -0.48
N TYR A 59 -5.06 -13.72 -0.36
CA TYR A 59 -5.25 -12.52 0.43
C TYR A 59 -6.56 -12.56 1.23
N GLU A 60 -6.63 -11.76 2.28
CA GLU A 60 -7.83 -11.56 3.10
C GLU A 60 -8.27 -10.10 3.00
N VAL A 61 -9.51 -9.85 2.59
CA VAL A 61 -10.09 -8.50 2.71
C VAL A 61 -10.27 -8.20 4.19
N SER A 62 -9.60 -7.18 4.70
CA SER A 62 -9.56 -6.88 6.13
C SER A 62 -9.41 -5.39 6.36
N SER A 63 -9.88 -4.92 7.52
CA SER A 63 -9.75 -3.54 7.94
C SER A 63 -9.44 -3.41 9.42
N CYS A 64 -8.93 -2.25 9.80
CA CYS A 64 -8.85 -1.77 11.17
C CYS A 64 -8.75 -0.25 11.16
N GLY A 65 -9.02 0.41 12.30
CA GLY A 65 -9.09 1.87 12.38
C GLY A 65 -7.90 2.62 11.75
N GLU A 66 -6.68 2.10 11.88
CA GLU A 66 -5.48 2.68 11.24
C GLU A 66 -5.50 2.58 9.71
N ILE A 67 -5.98 1.46 9.16
CA ILE A 67 -6.13 1.23 7.72
C ILE A 67 -7.30 2.05 7.16
N ASP A 68 -8.40 2.15 7.90
CA ASP A 68 -9.54 2.98 7.51
C ASP A 68 -9.15 4.45 7.46
N PHE A 69 -8.45 4.96 8.49
CA PHE A 69 -7.93 6.31 8.52
C PHE A 69 -6.94 6.58 7.37
N LEU A 70 -6.02 5.65 7.11
CA LEU A 70 -5.08 5.79 5.99
C LEU A 70 -5.81 5.76 4.64
N SER A 71 -6.85 4.93 4.50
CA SER A 71 -7.63 4.84 3.26
C SER A 71 -8.33 6.15 2.93
N GLU A 72 -8.91 6.83 3.93
CA GLU A 72 -9.52 8.14 3.73
C GLU A 72 -8.47 9.21 3.40
N LYS A 73 -7.31 9.20 4.07
CA LYS A 73 -6.20 10.12 3.72
C LYS A 73 -5.69 9.91 2.28
N ILE A 74 -5.61 8.67 1.83
CA ILE A 74 -5.24 8.35 0.44
C ILE A 74 -6.31 8.84 -0.52
N ARG A 75 -7.60 8.64 -0.21
CA ARG A 75 -8.72 9.18 -1.00
C ARG A 75 -8.62 10.71 -1.13
N ASP A 76 -8.48 11.40 -0.01
CA ASP A 76 -8.32 12.85 0.06
C ASP A 76 -7.13 13.35 -0.79
N PHE A 77 -6.00 12.66 -0.72
CA PHE A 77 -4.81 12.98 -1.51
C PHE A 77 -5.06 12.82 -3.01
N LEU A 78 -5.71 11.73 -3.43
CA LEU A 78 -6.05 11.47 -4.83
C LEU A 78 -7.13 12.43 -5.37
N GLU A 79 -7.99 12.96 -4.51
CA GLU A 79 -8.92 14.06 -4.80
C GLU A 79 -8.23 15.43 -4.87
N GLY A 80 -6.93 15.47 -4.56
CA GLY A 80 -6.11 16.66 -4.69
C GLY A 80 -5.95 17.47 -3.41
N LYS A 81 -6.52 17.04 -2.27
CA LYS A 81 -6.37 17.73 -0.98
C LYS A 81 -4.92 17.69 -0.51
N ASP A 82 -4.50 18.69 0.26
CA ASP A 82 -3.15 18.72 0.83
C ASP A 82 -3.06 17.77 2.03
N VAL A 83 -2.45 16.60 1.80
CA VAL A 83 -2.33 15.52 2.79
C VAL A 83 -0.87 15.12 2.91
N LYS A 84 -0.36 15.11 4.15
CA LYS A 84 0.97 14.60 4.47
C LYS A 84 0.89 13.17 4.99
N PHE A 85 1.78 12.31 4.49
CA PHE A 85 1.94 10.92 4.95
C PHE A 85 3.18 10.81 5.83
N SER A 86 3.27 9.77 6.66
CA SER A 86 4.52 9.39 7.35
C SER A 86 5.04 8.09 6.75
N LEU A 87 6.36 7.95 6.61
CA LEU A 87 6.99 6.69 6.20
C LEU A 87 6.90 5.61 7.29
N ASP A 88 6.53 5.94 8.52
CA ASP A 88 6.41 4.98 9.63
C ASP A 88 5.41 3.86 9.36
N VAL A 89 4.41 4.10 8.49
CA VAL A 89 3.38 3.12 8.13
C VAL A 89 3.82 2.21 6.99
N VAL A 90 4.97 2.45 6.35
CA VAL A 90 5.48 1.67 5.20
C VAL A 90 6.50 0.63 5.66
N GLU A 91 6.52 -0.53 5.00
CA GLU A 91 7.50 -1.61 5.24
C GLU A 91 8.77 -1.42 4.40
N LEU A 92 9.58 -0.41 4.76
CA LEU A 92 10.83 -0.11 4.05
C LEU A 92 12.01 -1.00 4.46
N ASP A 93 11.90 -1.76 5.55
CA ASP A 93 13.01 -2.60 6.03
C ASP A 93 13.15 -3.88 5.18
N SER A 94 12.13 -4.20 4.39
CA SER A 94 12.18 -5.24 3.35
C SER A 94 12.92 -4.82 2.07
N CYS A 95 13.17 -3.52 1.88
CA CYS A 95 13.86 -2.99 0.69
C CYS A 95 15.38 -3.16 0.82
N SER A 96 16.08 -3.30 -0.31
CA SER A 96 17.54 -3.22 -0.32
C SER A 96 18.02 -1.82 0.14
N PRO A 97 19.25 -1.67 0.66
CA PRO A 97 19.76 -0.37 1.07
C PRO A 97 19.67 0.69 -0.03
N PHE A 98 19.92 0.30 -1.28
CA PHE A 98 19.81 1.18 -2.44
C PHE A 98 18.35 1.59 -2.69
N GLN A 99 17.41 0.64 -2.72
CA GLN A 99 15.98 0.93 -2.92
C GLN A 99 15.44 1.85 -1.82
N LYS A 100 15.78 1.57 -0.56
CA LYS A 100 15.39 2.40 0.58
C LYS A 100 15.92 3.82 0.45
N ALA A 101 17.18 3.99 0.04
CA ALA A 101 17.77 5.31 -0.18
C ALA A 101 17.03 6.10 -1.27
N VAL A 102 16.71 5.46 -2.40
CA VAL A 102 15.94 6.09 -3.49
C VAL A 102 14.55 6.51 -3.01
N LEU A 103 13.78 5.60 -2.40
CA LEU A 103 12.43 5.90 -1.91
C LEU A 103 12.40 7.00 -0.85
N CYS A 104 13.39 7.02 0.06
CA CYS A 104 13.52 8.08 1.04
C CYS A 104 13.83 9.43 0.39
N ALA A 105 14.64 9.45 -0.68
CA ALA A 105 14.92 10.67 -1.44
C ALA A 105 13.69 11.16 -2.21
N GLU A 106 12.96 10.25 -2.88
CA GLU A 106 11.71 10.59 -3.57
C GLU A 106 10.65 11.16 -2.62
N TYR A 107 10.54 10.62 -1.41
CA TYR A 107 9.63 11.13 -0.39
C TYR A 107 9.93 12.59 0.04
N GLN A 108 11.17 13.07 -0.13
CA GLN A 108 11.51 14.47 0.16
C GLN A 108 11.04 15.46 -0.92
N ILE A 109 10.61 14.97 -2.09
CA ILE A 109 10.16 15.83 -3.19
C ILE A 109 8.81 16.46 -2.82
N PRO A 110 8.71 17.79 -2.74
CA PRO A 110 7.44 18.45 -2.44
C PRO A 110 6.43 18.23 -3.56
N ARG A 111 5.15 18.17 -3.20
CA ARG A 111 4.08 18.04 -4.18
C ARG A 111 4.10 19.20 -5.18
N GLY A 112 3.98 18.87 -6.47
CA GLY A 112 3.95 19.86 -7.56
C GLY A 112 5.32 20.40 -7.96
N LYS A 113 6.39 19.67 -7.65
CA LYS A 113 7.77 19.97 -8.04
C LYS A 113 8.36 18.88 -8.91
#